data_AF-A0A402D246-F1
#
_entry.id   AF-A0A402D246-F1
#
_cell.length_a   1.000
_cell.length_b   1.000
_cell.length_c   1.000
_cell.angle_alpha   90.00
_cell.angle_beta   90.00
_cell.angle_gamma   90.00
#
_symmetry.space_group_name_H-M   'P 1'
#
loop_
_entity.id
_entity.type
_entity.pdbx_description
1 polymer ?
#
loop_
_entity_poly.entity_id
_entity_poly.type
_entity_poly.pdbx_seq_one_letter_code
_entity_poly.pdbx_strand_id
1 'polypeptide(L)'
;MFRTNFKMALCAAAFALTAGTAVALSASALAQDARAGQSASRMQEFQARMQKLAAYLGVTDAQKTQIKPILKNAFLQVRAIRRDPSLTLDQQADQIDAIRTATRHQVLAILTPDQKAKLQQMIAARARQ
;
A
#
# COMPACT_ATOMS: atom_id res chain seq x y z
N MET A 1 -30.84 1.01 -25.96
CA MET A 1 -32.22 1.43 -25.64
C MET A 1 -32.46 1.10 -24.17
N PHE A 2 -32.69 2.14 -23.37
CA PHE A 2 -32.67 2.12 -21.90
C PHE A 2 -33.87 1.35 -21.34
N ARG A 3 -33.63 0.52 -20.31
CA ARG A 3 -34.71 -0.11 -19.54
C ARG A 3 -35.06 0.79 -18.37
N THR A 4 -36.30 1.25 -18.37
CA THR A 4 -36.88 2.29 -17.53
C THR A 4 -37.62 1.74 -16.30
N ASN A 5 -37.81 2.63 -15.31
CA ASN A 5 -38.84 2.70 -14.26
C ASN A 5 -38.59 1.84 -13.00
N PHE A 6 -38.06 2.37 -11.89
CA PHE A 6 -38.59 3.45 -11.01
C PHE A 6 -40.04 3.18 -10.58
N LYS A 7 -40.21 2.39 -9.50
CA LYS A 7 -41.44 2.35 -8.72
C LYS A 7 -41.12 2.91 -7.33
N MET A 8 -41.52 4.15 -7.14
CA MET A 8 -41.74 4.80 -5.85
C MET A 8 -42.56 3.88 -4.95
N ALA A 9 -42.04 3.54 -3.78
CA ALA A 9 -42.83 3.14 -2.63
C ALA A 9 -42.82 4.32 -1.64
N LEU A 10 -43.94 5.04 -1.64
CA LEU A 10 -44.27 6.13 -0.73
C LEU A 10 -44.69 5.47 0.59
N CYS A 11 -43.86 5.55 1.63
CA CYS A 11 -44.28 5.19 3.00
C CYS A 11 -44.32 6.45 3.85
N ALA A 12 -45.50 6.66 4.42
CA ALA A 12 -45.96 7.82 5.14
C ALA A 12 -45.01 8.24 6.27
N ALA A 13 -44.82 9.55 6.37
CA ALA A 13 -44.23 10.20 7.53
C ALA A 13 -45.16 10.05 8.75
N ALA A 14 -44.74 9.21 9.70
CA ALA A 14 -45.22 9.27 11.08
C ALA A 14 -44.16 10.04 11.89
N PHE A 15 -44.45 11.32 12.16
CA PHE A 15 -43.72 12.14 13.11
C PHE A 15 -44.00 11.60 14.52
N ALA A 16 -43.14 10.70 15.00
CA ALA A 16 -43.10 10.34 16.42
C ALA A 16 -42.07 11.25 17.11
N LEU A 17 -42.57 12.21 17.87
CA LEU A 17 -41.80 12.94 18.88
C LEU A 17 -41.28 11.94 19.92
N THR A 18 -40.02 11.55 19.80
CA THR A 18 -39.24 10.97 20.89
C THR A 18 -38.19 11.97 21.34
N ALA A 19 -38.52 12.75 22.37
CA ALA A 19 -37.52 13.38 23.21
C ALA A 19 -36.84 12.25 24.02
N GLY A 20 -35.55 12.01 23.78
CA GLY A 20 -34.78 10.98 24.48
C GLY A 20 -33.48 10.62 23.78
N THR A 21 -32.43 11.41 24.07
CA THR A 21 -31.01 11.01 24.09
C THR A 21 -30.59 9.74 23.33
N ALA A 22 -29.92 9.93 22.20
CA ALA A 22 -28.59 9.36 21.97
C ALA A 22 -27.96 10.04 20.75
N VAL A 23 -27.22 11.11 21.00
CA VAL A 23 -26.12 11.51 20.11
C VAL A 23 -25.11 10.36 20.14
N ALA A 24 -25.29 9.36 19.28
CA ALA A 24 -24.26 8.39 18.95
C ALA A 24 -23.30 9.02 17.92
N LEU A 25 -22.74 10.19 18.25
CA LEU A 25 -21.64 10.77 17.52
C LEU A 25 -20.33 10.15 18.04
N SER A 26 -19.52 9.67 17.10
CA SER A 26 -18.04 9.70 17.20
C SER A 26 -17.28 8.54 17.86
N ALA A 27 -17.65 7.27 17.64
CA ALA A 27 -16.66 6.18 17.78
C ALA A 27 -16.02 5.80 16.43
N SER A 28 -16.82 5.76 15.35
CA SER A 28 -16.38 5.31 14.03
C SER A 28 -15.51 6.34 13.29
N ALA A 29 -15.77 7.63 13.49
CA ALA A 29 -15.00 8.71 12.86
C ALA A 29 -13.56 8.81 13.42
N LEU A 30 -13.39 8.71 14.74
CA LEU A 30 -12.08 8.68 15.39
C LEU A 30 -11.27 7.42 15.02
N ALA A 31 -11.96 6.27 14.83
CA ALA A 31 -11.33 5.02 14.42
C ALA A 31 -10.92 4.99 12.93
N GLN A 32 -11.59 5.76 12.06
CA GLN A 32 -11.20 5.95 10.67
C GLN A 32 -10.04 6.95 10.53
N ASP A 33 -10.05 8.03 11.32
CA ASP A 33 -8.98 9.04 11.35
C ASP A 33 -7.67 8.47 11.91
N ALA A 34 -7.75 7.67 12.99
CA ALA A 34 -6.60 6.95 13.55
C ALA A 34 -5.98 5.93 12.56
N ARG A 35 -6.79 5.25 11.75
CA ARG A 35 -6.31 4.32 10.69
C ARG A 35 -5.69 5.06 9.51
N ALA A 36 -6.24 6.22 9.12
CA ALA A 36 -5.66 7.07 8.08
C ALA A 36 -4.31 7.65 8.51
N GLY A 37 -4.21 8.13 9.77
CA GLY A 37 -2.95 8.59 10.37
C GLY A 37 -1.88 7.50 10.45
N GLN A 38 -2.24 6.27 10.83
CA GLN A 38 -1.32 5.12 10.84
C GLN A 38 -0.87 4.65 9.45
N SER A 39 -1.71 4.84 8.43
CA SER A 39 -1.34 4.53 7.04
C SER A 39 -0.36 5.55 6.49
N ALA A 40 -0.57 6.84 6.80
CA ALA A 40 0.33 7.92 6.39
C ALA A 40 1.72 7.79 7.04
N SER A 41 1.79 7.47 8.33
CA SER A 41 3.06 7.29 9.03
C SER A 41 3.88 6.11 8.50
N ARG A 42 3.25 4.95 8.23
CA ARG A 42 3.94 3.80 7.61
C ARG A 42 4.49 4.11 6.22
N MET A 43 3.76 4.88 5.42
CA MET A 43 4.21 5.34 4.11
C MET A 43 5.44 6.25 4.23
N GLN A 44 5.43 7.18 5.20
CA GLN A 44 6.57 8.05 5.48
C GLN A 44 7.81 7.27 5.94
N GLU A 45 7.65 6.31 6.86
CA GLU A 45 8.75 5.44 7.30
C GLU A 45 9.34 4.62 6.16
N PHE A 46 8.49 4.03 5.31
CA PHE A 46 8.93 3.31 4.13
C PHE A 46 9.73 4.22 3.19
N GLN A 47 9.23 5.43 2.94
CA GLN A 47 9.90 6.39 2.08
C GLN A 47 11.25 6.82 2.66
N ALA A 48 11.33 7.09 3.97
CA ALA A 48 12.56 7.43 4.66
C ALA A 48 13.59 6.28 4.59
N ARG A 49 13.15 5.03 4.77
CA ARG A 49 14.00 3.85 4.66
C ARG A 49 14.55 3.68 3.23
N MET A 50 13.72 3.92 2.22
CA MET A 50 14.14 3.90 0.81
C MET A 50 15.13 5.02 0.49
N GLN A 51 14.90 6.24 1.01
CA GLN A 51 15.84 7.35 0.85
C GLN A 51 17.20 7.05 1.49
N LYS A 52 17.22 6.52 2.72
CA LYS A 52 18.46 6.09 3.39
C LYS A 52 19.21 5.03 2.58
N LEU A 53 18.50 4.05 2.04
CA LEU A 53 19.12 3.02 1.20
C LEU A 53 19.68 3.63 -0.10
N ALA A 54 18.92 4.48 -0.77
CA ALA A 54 19.36 5.14 -1.99
C ALA A 54 20.60 6.02 -1.76
N ALA A 55 20.64 6.76 -0.65
CA ALA A 55 21.80 7.55 -0.26
C ALA A 55 23.02 6.65 0.06
N TYR A 56 22.81 5.57 0.81
CA TYR A 56 23.89 4.62 1.14
C TYR A 56 24.48 3.98 -0.12
N LEU A 57 23.64 3.60 -1.08
CA LEU A 57 24.09 3.01 -2.34
C LEU A 57 24.57 4.08 -3.35
N GLY A 58 24.48 5.38 -3.05
CA GLY A 58 24.86 6.43 -3.99
C GLY A 58 24.05 6.38 -5.30
N VAL A 59 22.75 6.07 -5.22
CA VAL A 59 21.89 5.95 -6.40
C VAL A 59 21.72 7.32 -7.06
N THR A 60 22.09 7.42 -8.34
CA THR A 60 22.01 8.68 -9.10
C THR A 60 20.57 9.05 -9.44
N ASP A 61 20.31 10.32 -9.80
CA ASP A 61 18.96 10.74 -10.19
C ASP A 61 18.47 10.07 -11.48
N ALA A 62 19.38 9.75 -12.39
CA ALA A 62 19.08 8.93 -13.57
C ALA A 62 18.62 7.52 -13.17
N GLN A 63 19.32 6.86 -12.23
CA GLN A 63 18.91 5.55 -11.71
C GLN A 63 17.57 5.62 -10.96
N LYS A 64 17.34 6.65 -10.14
CA LYS A 64 16.05 6.87 -9.46
C LYS A 64 14.90 7.00 -10.46
N THR A 65 15.12 7.67 -11.58
CA THR A 65 14.12 7.84 -12.65
C THR A 65 13.72 6.50 -13.27
N GLN A 66 14.69 5.58 -13.42
CA GLN A 66 14.41 4.22 -13.91
C GLN A 66 13.76 3.33 -12.84
N ILE A 67 14.13 3.48 -11.56
CA ILE A 67 13.63 2.64 -10.46
C ILE A 67 12.18 2.99 -10.06
N LYS A 68 11.81 4.28 -10.04
CA LYS A 68 10.48 4.76 -9.64
C LYS A 68 9.31 4.03 -10.34
N PRO A 69 9.26 3.88 -11.68
CA PRO A 69 8.16 3.18 -12.34
C PRO A 69 8.10 1.69 -11.97
N ILE A 70 9.24 1.03 -11.78
CA ILE A 70 9.30 -0.38 -11.34
C ILE A 70 8.64 -0.53 -9.97
N LEU A 71 9.01 0.31 -9.00
CA LEU A 71 8.42 0.28 -7.65
C LEU A 71 6.93 0.64 -7.65
N LYS A 72 6.53 1.63 -8.46
CA LYS A 72 5.11 2.01 -8.61
C LYS A 72 4.29 0.85 -9.17
N ASN A 73 4.79 0.16 -10.19
CA ASN A 73 4.12 -0.99 -10.78
C ASN A 73 3.97 -2.13 -9.75
N ALA A 74 5.06 -2.50 -9.08
CA ALA A 74 5.04 -3.52 -8.02
C ALA A 74 4.02 -3.20 -6.92
N PHE A 75 3.95 -1.93 -6.48
CA PHE A 75 2.96 -1.48 -5.50
C PHE A 75 1.52 -1.69 -5.98
N LEU A 76 1.22 -1.37 -7.23
CA LEU A 76 -0.12 -1.55 -7.80
C LEU A 76 -0.50 -3.03 -7.88
N GLN A 77 0.42 -3.90 -8.31
CA GLN A 77 0.19 -5.35 -8.36
C GLN A 77 -0.07 -5.94 -6.97
N VAL A 78 0.78 -5.61 -5.99
CA VAL A 78 0.59 -6.06 -4.60
C VAL A 78 -0.74 -5.57 -4.04
N ARG A 79 -1.14 -4.32 -4.34
CA ARG A 79 -2.44 -3.79 -3.90
C ARG A 79 -3.61 -4.54 -4.53
N ALA A 80 -3.49 -4.96 -5.80
CA ALA A 80 -4.50 -5.76 -6.47
C ALA A 80 -4.65 -7.14 -5.80
N ILE A 81 -3.54 -7.86 -5.59
CA ILE A 81 -3.54 -9.19 -4.95
C ILE A 81 -4.14 -9.15 -3.55
N ARG A 82 -3.77 -8.15 -2.73
CA ARG A 82 -4.32 -8.02 -1.37
C ARG A 82 -5.82 -7.74 -1.31
N ARG A 83 -6.40 -7.28 -2.41
CA ARG A 83 -7.82 -6.94 -2.52
C ARG A 83 -8.60 -7.99 -3.31
N ASP A 84 -7.93 -9.05 -3.77
CA ASP A 84 -8.55 -10.10 -4.54
C ASP A 84 -9.23 -11.10 -3.60
N PRO A 85 -10.59 -11.15 -3.57
CA PRO A 85 -11.31 -12.06 -2.70
C PRO A 85 -11.26 -13.51 -3.17
N SER A 86 -10.77 -13.77 -4.38
CA SER A 86 -10.66 -15.13 -4.93
C SER A 86 -9.42 -15.89 -4.45
N LEU A 87 -8.47 -15.19 -3.82
CA LEU A 87 -7.20 -15.76 -3.38
C LEU A 87 -7.19 -16.04 -1.87
N THR A 88 -6.66 -17.21 -1.49
CA THR A 88 -6.33 -17.50 -0.08
C THR A 88 -5.15 -16.66 0.38
N LEU A 89 -4.94 -16.57 1.70
CA LEU A 89 -3.82 -15.81 2.27
C LEU A 89 -2.46 -16.34 1.79
N ASP A 90 -2.30 -17.66 1.68
CA ASP A 90 -1.07 -18.28 1.21
C ASP A 90 -0.83 -17.97 -0.27
N GLN A 91 -1.87 -18.07 -1.10
CA GLN A 91 -1.78 -17.71 -2.53
C GLN A 91 -1.44 -16.23 -2.73
N GLN A 92 -1.97 -15.35 -1.87
CA GLN A 92 -1.61 -13.93 -1.89
C GLN A 92 -0.14 -13.73 -1.49
N ALA A 93 0.31 -14.42 -0.44
CA ALA A 93 1.70 -14.33 0.03
C ALA A 93 2.68 -14.76 -1.05
N ASP A 94 2.45 -15.91 -1.68
CA ASP A 94 3.30 -16.47 -2.75
C ASP A 94 3.41 -15.51 -3.94
N GLN A 95 2.28 -14.96 -4.41
CA GLN A 95 2.27 -14.02 -5.52
C GLN A 95 2.96 -12.70 -5.17
N ILE A 96 2.77 -12.20 -3.95
CA ILE A 96 3.44 -11.00 -3.46
C ILE A 96 4.96 -11.23 -3.40
N ASP A 97 5.41 -12.41 -2.97
CA ASP A 97 6.84 -12.74 -2.89
C ASP A 97 7.47 -12.92 -4.27
N ALA A 98 6.73 -13.47 -5.24
CA ALA A 98 7.13 -13.49 -6.64
C ALA A 98 7.33 -12.06 -7.18
N ILE A 99 6.37 -11.15 -6.94
CA ILE A 99 6.49 -9.74 -7.35
C ILE A 99 7.69 -9.07 -6.68
N ARG A 100 7.89 -9.28 -5.37
CA ARG A 100 9.03 -8.71 -4.63
C ARG A 100 10.36 -9.19 -5.21
N THR A 101 10.45 -10.47 -5.55
CA THR A 101 11.65 -11.06 -6.14
C THR A 101 11.92 -10.47 -7.52
N ALA A 102 10.92 -10.47 -8.41
CA ALA A 102 11.04 -9.87 -9.75
C ALA A 102 11.44 -8.38 -9.68
N THR A 103 10.78 -7.61 -8.81
CA THR A 103 11.09 -6.19 -8.57
C THR A 103 12.54 -6.01 -8.12
N ARG A 104 13.02 -6.85 -7.19
CA ARG A 104 14.41 -6.81 -6.73
C ARG A 104 15.38 -7.04 -7.89
N HIS A 105 15.14 -8.04 -8.73
CA HIS A 105 15.99 -8.31 -9.89
C HIS A 105 16.03 -7.13 -10.87
N GLN A 106 14.89 -6.51 -11.18
CA GLN A 106 14.83 -5.35 -12.07
C GLN A 106 15.58 -4.14 -11.48
N VAL A 107 15.44 -3.88 -10.18
CA VAL A 107 16.17 -2.79 -9.51
C VAL A 107 17.67 -3.08 -9.50
N LEU A 108 18.09 -4.31 -9.18
CA LEU A 108 19.50 -4.70 -9.21
C LEU A 108 20.11 -4.51 -10.60
N ALA A 109 19.37 -4.76 -11.67
CA ALA A 109 19.88 -4.56 -13.04
C ALA A 109 20.28 -3.10 -13.33
N ILE A 110 19.68 -2.11 -12.64
CA ILE A 110 19.99 -0.68 -12.80
C ILE A 110 21.21 -0.25 -11.99
N LEU A 111 21.59 -1.01 -10.97
CA LEU A 111 22.72 -0.70 -10.10
C LEU A 111 24.06 -1.11 -10.74
N THR A 112 25.10 -0.33 -10.45
CA THR A 112 26.47 -0.66 -10.85
C THR A 112 27.01 -1.86 -10.04
N PRO A 113 28.07 -2.54 -10.51
CA PRO A 113 28.71 -3.62 -9.75
C PRO A 113 29.09 -3.21 -8.31
N ASP A 114 29.68 -2.03 -8.14
CA ASP A 114 30.08 -1.53 -6.81
C ASP A 114 28.88 -1.31 -5.89
N GLN A 115 27.79 -0.76 -6.43
CA GLN A 115 26.54 -0.56 -5.68
C GLN A 115 25.93 -1.91 -5.24
N LYS A 116 25.99 -2.94 -6.11
CA LYS A 116 25.54 -4.31 -5.78
C LYS A 116 26.37 -4.91 -4.65
N ALA A 117 27.70 -4.78 -4.70
CA ALA A 117 28.59 -5.26 -3.65
C ALA A 117 28.29 -4.58 -2.30
N LYS A 118 28.09 -3.25 -2.31
CA LYS A 118 27.72 -2.49 -1.10
C LYS A 118 26.36 -2.92 -0.53
N LEU A 119 25.40 -3.23 -1.40
CA LEU A 119 24.11 -3.78 -0.98
C LEU A 119 24.26 -5.17 -0.35
N GLN A 120 25.04 -6.07 -0.95
CA GLN A 120 25.30 -7.41 -0.41
C GLN A 120 25.98 -7.35 0.96
N GLN A 121 26.98 -6.48 1.13
CA GLN A 121 27.63 -6.27 2.43
C GLN A 121 26.64 -5.84 3.51
N MET A 122 25.74 -4.91 3.19
CA MET A 122 24.70 -4.46 4.11
C MET A 122 23.73 -5.60 4.48
N ILE A 123 23.34 -6.45 3.51
CA ILE A 123 22.48 -7.61 3.76
C ILE A 123 23.19 -8.62 4.67
N ALA A 124 24.45 -8.94 4.38
CA ALA A 124 25.26 -9.85 5.18
C ALA A 124 25.55 -9.31 6.59
N ALA A 125 25.64 -7.99 6.76
CA ALA A 125 25.76 -7.37 8.08
C ALA A 125 24.46 -7.52 8.90
N ARG A 126 23.29 -7.33 8.27
CA ARG A 126 21.99 -7.51 8.94
C ARG A 126 21.70 -8.95 9.31
N ALA A 127 22.12 -9.92 8.50
CA ALA A 127 21.94 -11.34 8.80
C ALA A 127 22.76 -11.82 10.01
N ARG A 128 23.75 -11.03 10.45
CA ARG A 128 24.61 -11.31 11.61
C ARG A 128 24.14 -10.59 12.89
N GLN A 129 23.09 -9.78 12.80
CA GLN A 129 22.43 -9.13 13.94
C GLN A 129 21.18 -9.92 14.31
#